data_AF-A0A3B0A5W0-F1
#
_entry.id   AF-A0A3B0A5W0-F1
#
_cell.length_a   1.000
_cell.length_b   1.000
_cell.length_c   1.000
_cell.angle_alpha   90.00
_cell.angle_beta   90.00
_cell.angle_gamma   90.00
#
_symmetry.space_group_name_H-M   'P 1'
#
loop_
_entity.id
_entity.type
_entity.pdbx_description
1 polymer ?
#
loop_
_entity_poly.entity_id
_entity_poly.type
_entity_poly.pdbx_seq_one_letter_code
_entity_poly.pdbx_strand_id
1 'polypeptide(L)' 'MTDRELYCDVCEGVQPFEAPPCADGHGADCPELICTGCGAAVLIATFAFHAPRLRARPRPPAHRRAA' A
#
# COMPACT_ATOMS: atom_id res chain seq x y z
N MET A 1 -15.82 -4.54 -1.42
CA MET A 1 -15.54 -3.17 -0.97
C MET A 1 -14.62 -3.31 0.23
N THR A 2 -13.43 -2.71 0.18
CA THR A 2 -12.46 -2.79 1.27
C THR A 2 -12.78 -1.67 2.23
N ASP A 3 -13.29 -2.03 3.40
CA ASP A 3 -13.55 -1.10 4.51
C ASP A 3 -12.24 -0.82 5.28
N ARG A 4 -12.02 0.44 5.65
CA ARG A 4 -10.85 0.91 6.41
C ARG A 4 -11.30 1.89 7.51
N GLU A 5 -10.79 1.69 8.73
CA GLU A 5 -11.04 2.63 9.83
C GLU A 5 -10.04 3.79 9.79
N LEU A 6 -10.54 5.02 9.63
CA LEU A 6 -9.73 6.25 9.55
C LEU A 6 -10.40 7.39 10.32
N TYR A 7 -9.61 8.37 10.78
CA TYR A 7 -10.17 9.57 11.39
C TYR A 7 -10.81 10.46 10.31
N CYS A 8 -12.06 10.86 10.55
CA CYS A 8 -12.79 11.80 9.70
C CYS A 8 -12.88 13.15 10.42
N ASP A 9 -12.34 14.21 9.80
CA ASP A 9 -12.37 15.57 10.38
C ASP A 9 -13.79 16.16 10.43
N VAL A 10 -14.72 15.66 9.60
CA VAL A 10 -16.12 16.12 9.58
C VAL A 10 -16.96 15.43 10.66
N CYS A 11 -16.68 14.15 10.94
CA CYS A 11 -17.34 13.41 12.03
C CYS A 11 -16.62 13.58 13.37
N GLU A 12 -15.42 14.15 13.35
CA GLU A 12 -14.52 14.32 14.49
C GLU A 12 -14.19 13.00 15.22
N GLY A 13 -14.08 11.90 14.46
CA GLY A 13 -13.89 10.56 15.03
C GLY A 13 -13.40 9.52 14.03
N VAL A 14 -13.03 8.34 14.54
CA VAL A 14 -12.70 7.18 13.70
C VAL A 14 -13.99 6.66 13.07
N GLN A 15 -14.00 6.56 11.74
CA GLN A 15 -15.13 6.12 10.95
C GLN A 15 -14.71 5.03 9.95
N PRO A 16 -15.65 4.19 9.49
CA PRO A 16 -15.42 3.30 8.37
C PRO A 16 -15.41 4.09 7.06
N PHE A 17 -14.41 3.82 6.24
CA PHE A 17 -14.24 4.38 4.90
C PHE A 17 -14.27 3.27 3.85
N GLU A 18 -14.94 3.53 2.73
CA GLU A 18 -14.99 2.61 1.60
C GLU A 18 -14.38 3.22 0.34
N ALA A 19 -13.74 2.37 -0.46
CA ALA A 19 -13.32 2.74 -1.81
C ALA A 19 -14.55 2.73 -2.75
N PRO A 20 -14.87 3.85 -3.42
CA PRO A 20 -15.92 3.85 -4.43
C PRO A 20 -15.50 3.02 -5.66
N PRO A 21 -16.44 2.66 -6.55
CA PRO A 21 -16.11 2.04 -7.83
C PRO A 21 -15.12 2.90 -8.61
N CYS A 22 -13.87 2.45 -8.69
CA CYS A 22 -12.77 3.15 -9.33
C CYS A 22 -12.64 2.72 -10.79
N ALA A 23 -12.71 3.68 -11.72
CA ALA A 23 -12.55 3.43 -13.16
C ALA A 23 -11.10 3.12 -13.57
N ASP A 24 -10.13 3.57 -12.77
CA ASP A 24 -8.69 3.37 -13.02
C ASP A 24 -8.21 1.94 -12.71
N GLY A 25 -9.09 1.09 -12.16
CA GLY A 25 -8.80 -0.33 -11.96
C GLY A 25 -7.95 -0.66 -10.73
N HIS A 26 -7.86 0.25 -9.74
CA HIS A 26 -7.11 0.01 -8.49
C HIS A 26 -7.78 -1.03 -7.56
N GLY A 27 -9.06 -1.35 -7.77
CA GLY A 27 -9.77 -2.35 -6.99
C GLY A 27 -9.75 -2.06 -5.48
N ALA A 28 -9.27 -3.02 -4.68
CA ALA A 28 -9.17 -2.91 -3.23
C ALA A 28 -8.11 -1.92 -2.74
N ASP A 29 -7.15 -1.55 -3.60
CA ASP A 29 -6.03 -0.66 -3.29
C ASP A 29 -6.27 0.77 -3.82
N CYS A 30 -7.53 1.11 -4.12
CA CYS A 30 -7.89 2.46 -4.54
C CYS A 30 -7.44 3.49 -3.49
N PRO A 31 -6.71 4.56 -3.88
CA PRO A 31 -6.31 5.61 -2.96
C PRO A 31 -7.48 6.51 -2.56
N GLU A 32 -8.58 6.49 -3.31
CA GLU A 32 -9.80 7.24 -3.03
C GLU A 32 -10.67 6.47 -2.04
N LEU A 33 -10.97 7.11 -0.90
CA LEU A 33 -11.77 6.56 0.17
C LEU A 33 -12.84 7.56 0.61
N ILE A 34 -14.05 7.08 0.88
CA ILE A 34 -15.20 7.90 1.30
C ILE A 34 -15.68 7.45 2.68
N CYS A 35 -15.84 8.41 3.60
CA CYS A 35 -16.43 8.16 4.90
C CYS A 35 -17.87 7.71 4.75
N THR A 36 -18.19 6.52 5.26
CA THR A 36 -19.56 5.96 5.18
C THR A 36 -20.57 6.70 6.06
N GLY A 37 -20.11 7.47 7.05
CA GLY A 37 -20.96 8.26 7.94
C GLY A 37 -21.41 9.60 7.36
N CYS A 38 -20.50 10.37 6.75
CA CYS A 38 -20.78 11.74 6.29
C CYS A 38 -20.50 11.99 4.81
N GLY A 39 -19.89 11.05 4.08
CA GLY A 39 -19.57 11.19 2.66
C GLY A 39 -18.31 12.02 2.35
N ALA A 40 -17.52 12.42 3.37
CA ALA A 40 -16.25 13.11 3.14
C ALA A 40 -15.25 12.18 2.43
N ALA A 41 -14.51 12.72 1.46
CA ALA A 41 -13.54 11.96 0.67
C ALA A 41 -12.09 12.29 1.07
N VAL A 42 -11.23 11.27 1.12
CA VAL A 42 -9.79 11.40 1.37
C VAL A 42 -9.00 10.61 0.32
N LEU A 43 -7.80 11.10 0.03
CA LEU A 43 -6.83 10.46 -0.86
C LEU A 43 -5.64 9.95 -0.06
N ILE A 44 -5.48 8.63 0.04
CA ILE A 44 -4.33 8.00 0.68
C ILE A 44 -3.41 7.43 -0.40
N ALA A 45 -2.38 8.18 -0.75
CA ALA A 45 -1.35 7.70 -1.68
C ALA A 45 -0.49 6.62 -1.00
N THR A 46 -0.70 5.36 -1.37
CA THR A 46 0.18 4.25 -0.99
C THR A 46 1.36 4.18 -1.96
N PHE A 47 2.53 4.62 -1.51
CA PHE A 47 3.77 4.49 -2.30
C PHE A 47 4.39 3.10 -2.09
N ALA A 48 4.39 2.28 -3.14
CA ALA A 48 5.13 1.02 -3.14
C ALA A 48 6.57 1.26 -3.61
N PHE A 49 7.54 1.03 -2.73
CA PHE A 49 8.96 1.07 -3.08
C PHE A 49 9.47 -0.34 -3.41
N HIS A 50 10.15 -0.50 -4.55
CA HIS A 50 10.86 -1.74 -4.83
C HIS A 50 12.09 -1.87 -3.93
N ALA A 51 12.27 -3.05 -3.34
CA ALA A 51 13.48 -3.35 -2.59
C ALA A 51 14.71 -3.17 -3.50
N PRO A 52 15.74 -2.42 -3.06
CA PRO A 52 16.95 -2.24 -3.85
C PRO A 52 17.64 -3.60 -4.03
N ARG A 53 17.98 -3.95 -5.28
CA ARG A 53 18.77 -5.15 -5.55
C ARG A 53 20.20 -4.94 -5.07
N LEU A 54 20.55 -5.52 -3.93
CA LEU A 54 21.95 -5.60 -3.51
C LEU A 54 22.74 -6.38 -4.57
N ARG A 55 23.79 -5.77 -5.12
CA ARG A 55 24.69 -6.45 -6.05
C ARG A 55 25.30 -7.65 -5.32
N ALA A 56 25.12 -8.85 -5.86
CA ALA A 56 25.71 -10.05 -5.28
C ALA A 56 27.24 -9.89 -5.23
N ARG A 57 27.83 -10.11 -4.05
CA ARG A 57 29.28 -10.11 -3.90
C ARG A 57 29.85 -11.31 -4.67
N PRO A 58 30.94 -11.14 -5.45
CA PRO A 58 31.58 -12.27 -6.13
C PRO A 58 31.92 -13.36 -5.10
N ARG A 59 31.48 -14.60 -5.38
CA ARG A 59 31.83 -15.76 -4.56
C ARG A 59 33.34 -16.01 -4.72
N PRO A 60 34.11 -16.15 -3.62
CA PRO A 60 35.53 -16.48 -3.74
C PRO A 60 35.69 -17.82 -4.46
N PRO A 61 36.75 -17.99 -5.27
CA PRO A 61 36.99 -19.21 -6.00
C PRO A 61 37.14 -20.39 -5.01
N ALA A 62 36.39 -21.46 -5.28
CA ALA A 62 36.53 -22.70 -4.54
C ALA A 62 37.93 -23.25 -4.78
N HIS A 63 38.75 -23.26 -3.72
CA HIS A 63 40.08 -23.84 -3.73
C HIS A 63 39.90 -25.35 -3.92
N ARG A 64 40.22 -25.85 -5.13
CA ARG A 64 40.31 -27.27 -5.41
C ARG A 64 41.38 -27.85 -4.47
N ARG A 65 40.97 -28.69 -3.52
CA ARG A 65 41.91 -29.51 -2.76
C ARG A 65 42.51 -30.53 -3.72
N ALA A 66 43.83 -30.47 -3.89
CA ALA A 66 44.59 -31.50 -4.58
C ALA A 66 44.57 -32.78 -3.73
N ALA A 67 44.47 -33.91 -4.43
CA ALA A 67 44.39 -35.27 -3.89
C ALA A 67 45.73 -35.74 -3.30
#